data_AF-A0A4D9D3W6-F1
#
_entry.id   AF-A0A4D9D3W6-F1
#
_cell.length_a   1.000
_cell.length_b   1.000
_cell.length_c   1.000
_cell.angle_alpha   90.00
_cell.angle_beta   90.00
_cell.angle_gamma   90.00
#
_symmetry.space_group_name_H-M   'P 1'
#
loop_
_entity.id
_entity.type
_entity.pdbx_description
1 polymer ?
#
loop_
_entity_poly.entity_id
_entity_poly.type
_entity_poly.pdbx_seq_one_letter_code
_entity_poly.pdbx_strand_id
1 'polypeptide(L)'
;MSNAVSASSRVEMSPLPVDGGHVVIRDPASFLAKKAKIASDGPSKLQLLFDWDFTLTHFFLDGRRACSCHKAIEDCDLLSAAYHEKAQALQEYYYAKEVDPSLSVAEKVPLMEAWVRRAHDLLIHHGFRRSLLPLAVKHAHLAVREGCQEVMDLSARAAVPLLVFSAGIADVLEEVCRQQLPRPLPDTVHVVSNRMVFSPVAAASPADAGAVRPSVGAPQRGGRGGLEEPSQAGTEDGVLVGFTEPVFHVFNKRAESVLDTSAYFHQIDYEQRKHAILVGDSLGDLHMSDGLELEEIIKVGLLNDRVEERLDEYSQKFDVVLLGDGDLTYIIGLLRELIFDEGKN
;
A
#
# COMPACT_ATOMS: atom_id res chain seq x y z
N MET A 1 24.77 54.17 21.80
CA MET A 1 23.43 53.67 21.43
C MET A 1 23.59 52.87 20.16
N SER A 2 23.36 51.56 20.29
CA SER A 2 23.30 50.58 19.21
C SER A 2 22.18 50.91 18.24
N ASN A 3 22.38 50.63 16.95
CA ASN A 3 21.41 49.83 16.19
C ASN A 3 22.04 49.30 14.90
N ALA A 4 22.35 48.00 14.97
CA ALA A 4 22.44 47.12 13.82
C ALA A 4 21.06 46.99 13.16
N VAL A 5 21.02 46.92 11.83
CA VAL A 5 20.05 46.07 11.14
C VAL A 5 20.81 45.30 10.08
N SER A 6 21.08 44.05 10.44
CA SER A 6 21.47 42.94 9.58
C SER A 6 20.34 42.71 8.56
N ALA A 7 20.64 42.90 7.28
CA ALA A 7 19.85 42.33 6.20
C ALA A 7 20.47 40.98 5.84
N SER A 8 20.08 39.93 6.57
CA SER A 8 20.33 38.56 6.15
C SER A 8 19.37 38.25 5.01
N SER A 9 19.87 38.32 3.78
CA SER A 9 19.19 37.79 2.60
C SER A 9 19.04 36.28 2.78
N ARG A 10 17.82 35.81 3.09
CA ARG A 10 17.47 34.40 2.92
C ARG A 10 17.64 34.06 1.45
N VAL A 11 18.68 33.29 1.16
CA VAL A 11 18.84 32.65 -0.15
C VAL A 11 17.71 31.64 -0.26
N GLU A 12 16.75 31.89 -1.16
CA GLU A 12 15.85 30.85 -1.65
C GLU A 12 16.71 29.79 -2.35
N MET A 13 17.00 28.71 -1.65
CA MET A 13 17.72 27.57 -2.21
C MET A 13 16.73 26.74 -3.00
N SER A 14 16.81 26.81 -4.33
CA SER A 14 16.12 25.91 -5.23
C SER A 14 16.54 24.46 -4.93
N PRO A 15 15.63 23.49 -4.92
CA PRO A 15 15.99 22.09 -4.67
C PRO A 15 16.99 21.61 -5.74
N LEU A 16 18.17 21.17 -5.29
CA LEU A 16 19.21 20.62 -6.16
C LEU A 16 18.93 19.12 -6.36
N PRO A 17 18.79 18.64 -7.61
CA PRO A 17 18.64 17.21 -7.84
C PRO A 17 19.91 16.45 -7.48
N VAL A 18 19.79 15.37 -6.71
CA VAL A 18 20.85 14.38 -6.49
C VAL A 18 20.51 13.13 -7.31
N ASP A 19 21.53 12.37 -7.75
CA ASP A 19 21.37 11.10 -8.47
C ASP A 19 20.63 11.22 -9.81
N GLY A 20 21.17 12.03 -10.73
CA GLY A 20 20.68 12.11 -12.12
C GLY A 20 19.43 12.97 -12.36
N GLY A 21 18.87 13.62 -11.33
CA GLY A 21 17.72 14.52 -11.51
C GLY A 21 16.47 14.18 -10.71
N HIS A 22 16.47 13.03 -10.03
CA HIS A 22 15.24 12.40 -9.56
C HIS A 22 14.99 12.53 -8.05
N VAL A 23 15.94 13.06 -7.27
CA VAL A 23 15.81 13.23 -5.82
C VAL A 23 15.87 14.70 -5.45
N VAL A 24 14.85 15.19 -4.75
CA VAL A 24 14.74 16.56 -4.27
C VAL A 24 14.76 16.57 -2.73
N ILE A 25 15.68 17.34 -2.15
CA ILE A 25 15.78 17.56 -0.71
C ILE A 25 15.80 19.06 -0.46
N ARG A 26 14.72 19.60 0.12
CA ARG A 26 14.57 21.05 0.31
C ARG A 26 15.48 21.60 1.41
N ASP A 27 15.65 20.85 2.50
CA ASP A 27 16.56 21.18 3.60
C ASP A 27 17.54 20.03 3.87
N PRO A 28 18.65 19.96 3.12
CA PRO A 28 19.65 18.91 3.29
C PRO A 28 20.28 18.89 4.68
N ALA A 29 20.39 20.05 5.35
CA ALA A 29 21.00 20.12 6.68
C ALA A 29 20.09 19.46 7.72
N SER A 30 18.79 19.76 7.69
CA SER A 30 17.81 19.08 8.54
C SER A 30 17.75 17.58 8.26
N PHE A 31 17.66 17.19 6.99
CA PHE A 31 17.64 15.77 6.60
C PHE A 31 18.87 15.01 7.11
N LEU A 32 20.08 15.55 6.91
CA LEU A 32 21.32 14.91 7.37
C LEU A 32 21.41 14.84 8.90
N ALA A 33 20.93 15.85 9.63
CA ALA A 33 20.88 15.83 11.09
C ALA A 33 19.96 14.73 11.61
N LYS A 34 18.75 14.61 11.04
CA LYS A 34 17.82 13.51 11.34
C LYS A 34 18.45 12.15 11.06
N LYS A 35 19.02 11.99 9.86
CA LYS A 35 19.69 10.75 9.44
C LYS A 35 20.80 10.35 10.40
N ALA A 36 21.66 11.30 10.80
CA ALA A 36 22.75 11.06 11.75
C ALA A 36 22.25 10.66 13.14
N LYS A 37 21.18 11.31 13.64
CA LYS A 37 20.56 10.98 14.92
C LYS A 37 19.95 9.57 14.89
N ILE A 38 19.17 9.23 13.87
CA ILE A 38 18.57 7.90 13.72
C ILE A 38 19.66 6.81 13.64
N ALA A 39 20.69 7.03 12.82
CA ALA A 39 21.79 6.07 12.69
C ALA A 39 22.58 5.90 14.00
N SER A 40 22.83 6.99 14.74
CA SER A 40 23.54 6.95 16.02
C SER A 40 22.76 6.24 17.11
N ASP A 41 21.43 6.37 17.13
CA ASP A 41 20.57 5.71 18.10
C ASP A 41 20.32 4.23 17.78
N GLY A 42 20.49 3.86 16.51
CA GLY A 42 20.52 2.50 16.03
C GLY A 42 19.15 1.90 15.68
N PRO A 43 19.15 0.76 14.98
CA PRO A 43 17.93 0.16 14.41
C PRO A 43 16.92 -0.31 15.46
N SER A 44 17.34 -0.56 16.71
CA SER A 44 16.43 -0.97 17.79
C SER A 44 15.42 0.11 18.18
N LYS A 45 15.67 1.39 17.84
CA LYS A 45 14.73 2.50 18.03
C LYS A 45 13.98 2.89 16.75
N LEU A 46 14.27 2.24 15.62
CA LEU A 46 13.68 2.56 14.34
C LEU A 46 12.43 1.72 14.07
N GLN A 47 11.42 2.33 13.44
CA GLN A 47 10.28 1.66 12.79
C GLN A 47 10.05 2.25 11.39
N LEU A 48 9.37 1.49 10.52
CA LEU A 48 9.09 1.90 9.14
C LEU A 48 7.57 1.97 8.92
N LEU A 49 7.10 3.02 8.25
CA LEU A 49 5.69 3.22 7.89
C LEU A 49 5.59 3.48 6.39
N PHE A 50 5.11 2.50 5.63
CA PHE A 50 5.04 2.58 4.18
C PHE A 50 3.59 2.51 3.73
N ASP A 51 3.21 3.36 2.79
CA ASP A 51 2.02 3.12 1.99
C ASP A 51 2.26 1.99 0.97
N TRP A 52 1.18 1.48 0.38
CA TRP A 52 1.24 0.42 -0.62
C TRP A 52 0.99 0.91 -2.05
N ASP A 53 -0.22 1.39 -2.35
CA ASP A 53 -0.66 1.67 -3.71
C ASP A 53 0.12 2.86 -4.27
N PHE A 54 0.84 2.66 -5.39
CA PHE A 54 1.69 3.68 -6.01
C PHE A 54 2.92 4.10 -5.17
N THR A 55 3.11 3.50 -4.01
CA THR A 55 4.31 3.63 -3.17
C THR A 55 5.21 2.41 -3.30
N LEU A 56 4.75 1.24 -2.86
CA LEU A 56 5.44 -0.04 -3.05
C LEU A 56 5.07 -0.70 -4.39
N THR A 57 3.96 -0.27 -5.00
CA THR A 57 3.59 -0.62 -6.38
C THR A 57 3.83 0.54 -7.34
N HIS A 58 3.98 0.24 -8.62
CA HIS A 58 4.18 1.25 -9.67
C HIS A 58 2.94 2.13 -9.85
N PHE A 59 3.15 3.40 -10.23
CA PHE A 59 2.10 4.32 -10.64
C PHE A 59 1.73 4.13 -12.13
N PHE A 60 2.69 3.78 -12.97
CA PHE A 60 2.58 3.49 -14.39
C PHE A 60 3.23 2.14 -14.73
N LEU A 61 2.60 1.37 -15.62
CA LEU A 61 3.16 0.17 -16.20
C LEU A 61 2.94 0.23 -17.71
N ASP A 62 4.00 -0.01 -18.48
CA ASP A 62 3.99 0.04 -19.96
C ASP A 62 3.35 1.33 -20.52
N GLY A 63 3.64 2.47 -19.88
CA GLY A 63 3.14 3.79 -20.28
C GLY A 63 1.65 4.04 -19.98
N ARG A 64 0.98 3.15 -19.24
CA ARG A 64 -0.41 3.30 -18.81
C ARG A 64 -0.51 3.31 -17.28
N ARG A 65 -1.53 3.97 -16.75
CA ARG A 65 -1.80 4.02 -15.30
C ARG A 65 -1.96 2.60 -14.75
N ALA A 66 -1.18 2.27 -13.73
CA ALA A 66 -1.32 1.00 -13.02
C ALA A 66 -2.56 1.00 -12.11
N CYS A 67 -3.05 -0.18 -11.77
CA CYS A 67 -4.16 -0.34 -10.84
C CYS A 67 -3.70 -0.14 -9.39
N SER A 68 -4.55 0.50 -8.57
CA SER A 68 -4.52 0.31 -7.12
C SER A 68 -5.16 -1.03 -6.74
N CYS A 69 -5.14 -1.38 -5.45
CA CYS A 69 -5.80 -2.59 -4.95
C CYS A 69 -7.30 -2.64 -5.27
N HIS A 70 -8.03 -1.53 -5.07
CA HIS A 70 -9.44 -1.45 -5.45
C HIS A 70 -9.61 -1.60 -6.96
N LYS A 71 -8.80 -0.88 -7.75
CA LYS A 71 -8.91 -0.90 -9.21
C LYS A 71 -8.62 -2.28 -9.81
N ALA A 72 -7.73 -3.04 -9.19
CA ALA A 72 -7.42 -4.42 -9.59
C ALA A 72 -8.65 -5.34 -9.50
N ILE A 73 -9.55 -5.10 -8.54
CA ILE A 73 -10.82 -5.83 -8.42
C ILE A 73 -11.91 -5.20 -9.29
N GLU A 74 -12.02 -3.86 -9.28
CA GLU A 74 -13.07 -3.14 -10.00
C GLU A 74 -13.01 -3.34 -11.52
N ASP A 75 -11.81 -3.47 -12.08
CA ASP A 75 -11.59 -3.65 -13.52
C ASP A 75 -11.44 -5.11 -13.95
N CYS A 76 -11.54 -6.07 -13.03
CA CYS A 76 -11.40 -7.47 -13.42
C CYS A 76 -12.60 -7.94 -14.25
N ASP A 77 -12.35 -8.64 -15.35
CA ASP A 77 -13.40 -9.19 -16.23
C ASP A 77 -14.17 -10.38 -15.60
N LEU A 78 -14.08 -10.56 -14.28
CA LEU A 78 -14.68 -11.65 -13.52
C LEU A 78 -16.05 -11.27 -12.91
N LEU A 79 -16.43 -9.99 -13.00
CA LEU A 79 -17.68 -9.47 -12.45
C LEU A 79 -18.67 -9.09 -13.57
N SER A 80 -19.94 -8.95 -13.20
CA SER A 80 -21.02 -8.67 -14.16
C SER A 80 -20.91 -7.27 -14.74
N ALA A 81 -21.38 -7.04 -15.98
CA ALA A 81 -21.49 -5.69 -16.55
C ALA A 81 -22.24 -4.69 -15.65
N ALA A 82 -23.28 -5.16 -14.94
CA ALA A 82 -24.04 -4.34 -13.99
C ALA A 82 -23.23 -3.90 -12.75
N TYR A 83 -22.20 -4.66 -12.38
CA TYR A 83 -21.25 -4.25 -11.35
C TYR A 83 -20.37 -3.12 -11.88
N HIS A 84 -19.75 -3.32 -13.06
CA HIS A 84 -18.84 -2.34 -13.65
C HIS A 84 -19.50 -0.99 -13.94
N GLU A 85 -20.74 -0.98 -14.42
CA GLU A 85 -21.51 0.25 -14.61
C GLU A 85 -21.64 1.06 -13.31
N LYS A 86 -21.96 0.39 -12.20
CA LYS A 86 -22.10 1.04 -10.88
C LYS A 86 -20.75 1.46 -10.30
N ALA A 87 -19.72 0.61 -10.43
CA ALA A 87 -18.38 0.91 -9.95
C ALA A 87 -17.80 2.13 -10.67
N GLN A 88 -17.96 2.20 -12.00
CA GLN A 88 -17.58 3.35 -12.80
C GLN A 88 -18.31 4.63 -12.36
N ALA A 89 -19.64 4.56 -12.16
CA ALA A 89 -20.41 5.72 -11.71
C ALA A 89 -19.98 6.23 -10.33
N LEU A 90 -19.64 5.33 -9.39
CA LEU A 90 -19.06 5.70 -8.10
C LEU A 90 -17.71 6.39 -8.28
N GLN A 91 -16.82 5.79 -9.08
CA GLN A 91 -15.49 6.34 -9.33
C GLN A 91 -15.58 7.74 -9.95
N GLU A 92 -16.36 7.93 -11.01
CA GLU A 92 -16.53 9.22 -11.69
C GLU A 92 -17.01 10.32 -10.73
N TYR A 93 -17.98 9.99 -9.87
CA TYR A 93 -18.51 10.94 -8.90
C TYR A 93 -17.50 11.31 -7.81
N TYR A 94 -16.90 10.31 -7.16
CA TYR A 94 -16.08 10.56 -5.97
C TYR A 94 -14.65 10.98 -6.30
N TYR A 95 -14.05 10.46 -7.37
CA TYR A 95 -12.72 10.90 -7.80
C TYR A 95 -12.72 12.40 -8.12
N ALA A 96 -13.78 12.90 -8.79
CA ALA A 96 -13.94 14.32 -9.05
C ALA A 96 -13.95 15.17 -7.77
N LYS A 97 -14.41 14.61 -6.64
CA LYS A 97 -14.41 15.27 -5.32
C LYS A 97 -13.07 15.14 -4.59
N GLU A 98 -12.40 14.00 -4.73
CA GLU A 98 -11.08 13.76 -4.15
C GLU A 98 -10.06 14.79 -4.66
N VAL A 99 -10.05 15.03 -5.97
CA VAL A 99 -9.09 15.94 -6.62
C VAL A 99 -9.54 17.39 -6.69
N ASP A 100 -10.76 17.70 -6.22
CA ASP A 100 -11.32 19.06 -6.25
C ASP A 100 -10.51 19.99 -5.33
N PRO A 101 -9.81 21.01 -5.87
CA PRO A 101 -9.02 21.93 -5.05
C PRO A 101 -9.88 22.91 -4.25
N SER A 102 -11.19 23.01 -4.54
CA SER A 102 -12.11 23.89 -3.82
C SER A 102 -12.62 23.28 -2.51
N LEU A 103 -12.51 21.96 -2.35
CA LEU A 103 -12.91 21.25 -1.14
C LEU A 103 -11.74 21.15 -0.16
N SER A 104 -12.01 21.49 1.10
CA SER A 104 -11.06 21.26 2.19
C SER A 104 -10.92 19.76 2.50
N VAL A 105 -9.82 19.38 3.16
CA VAL A 105 -9.63 17.99 3.63
C VAL A 105 -10.79 17.55 4.53
N ALA A 106 -11.26 18.42 5.44
CA ALA A 106 -12.38 18.12 6.34
C ALA A 106 -13.69 17.82 5.59
N GLU A 107 -13.94 18.48 4.46
CA GLU A 107 -15.11 18.21 3.60
C GLU A 107 -14.92 16.94 2.77
N LYS A 108 -13.68 16.62 2.38
CA LYS A 108 -13.35 15.40 1.62
C LYS A 108 -13.42 14.13 2.45
N VAL A 109 -13.05 14.17 3.73
CA VAL A 109 -13.04 12.99 4.63
C VAL A 109 -14.36 12.20 4.59
N PRO A 110 -15.55 12.78 4.87
CA PRO A 110 -16.80 12.01 4.84
C PRO A 110 -17.17 11.53 3.43
N LEU A 111 -16.71 12.23 2.38
CA LEU A 111 -16.93 11.79 0.99
C LEU A 111 -16.08 10.57 0.65
N MET A 112 -14.82 10.54 1.05
CA MET A 112 -13.93 9.41 0.81
C MET A 112 -14.34 8.18 1.61
N GLU A 113 -14.77 8.36 2.86
CA GLU A 113 -15.35 7.26 3.64
C GLU A 113 -16.60 6.70 2.95
N ALA A 114 -17.51 7.56 2.50
CA ALA A 114 -18.70 7.13 1.77
C ALA A 114 -18.37 6.42 0.46
N TRP A 115 -17.32 6.84 -0.25
CA TRP A 115 -16.87 6.18 -1.47
C TRP A 115 -16.40 4.76 -1.19
N VAL A 116 -15.47 4.59 -0.25
CA VAL A 116 -14.89 3.28 0.09
C VAL A 116 -15.99 2.33 0.57
N ARG A 117 -16.88 2.79 1.47
CA ARG A 117 -18.01 1.98 1.95
C ARG A 117 -18.93 1.54 0.82
N ARG A 118 -19.28 2.43 -0.11
CA ARG A 118 -20.14 2.08 -1.26
C ARG A 118 -19.46 1.12 -2.24
N ALA A 119 -18.16 1.26 -2.47
CA ALA A 119 -17.41 0.33 -3.31
C ALA A 119 -17.35 -1.07 -2.67
N HIS A 120 -17.13 -1.13 -1.35
CA HIS A 120 -17.19 -2.37 -0.57
C HIS A 120 -18.57 -3.02 -0.58
N ASP A 121 -19.63 -2.25 -0.31
CA ASP A 121 -21.02 -2.72 -0.36
C ASP A 121 -21.40 -3.27 -1.73
N LEU A 122 -20.88 -2.65 -2.81
CA LEU A 122 -21.11 -3.09 -4.17
C LEU A 122 -20.47 -4.47 -4.42
N LEU A 123 -19.24 -4.70 -3.96
CA LEU A 123 -18.59 -6.02 -4.05
C LEU A 123 -19.35 -7.10 -3.27
N ILE A 124 -19.82 -6.77 -2.07
CA ILE A 124 -20.62 -7.66 -1.23
C ILE A 124 -21.95 -8.00 -1.95
N HIS A 125 -22.66 -6.99 -2.44
CA HIS A 125 -23.94 -7.17 -3.12
C HIS A 125 -23.84 -8.05 -4.37
N HIS A 126 -22.75 -7.93 -5.12
CA HIS A 126 -22.51 -8.76 -6.31
C HIS A 126 -21.88 -10.12 -5.99
N GLY A 127 -21.70 -10.47 -4.70
CA GLY A 127 -21.28 -11.79 -4.26
C GLY A 127 -19.86 -12.15 -4.69
N PHE A 128 -18.92 -11.20 -4.58
CA PHE A 128 -17.51 -11.46 -4.85
C PHE A 128 -17.03 -12.68 -4.05
N ARG A 129 -16.36 -13.63 -4.71
CA ARG A 129 -15.96 -14.89 -4.08
C ARG A 129 -14.45 -14.94 -3.84
N ARG A 130 -14.04 -15.64 -2.79
CA ARG A 130 -12.63 -15.80 -2.41
C ARG A 130 -11.80 -16.38 -3.56
N SER A 131 -12.33 -17.34 -4.30
CA SER A 131 -11.63 -17.95 -5.44
C SER A 131 -11.33 -16.98 -6.59
N LEU A 132 -12.07 -15.87 -6.71
CA LEU A 132 -11.85 -14.88 -7.77
C LEU A 132 -10.64 -13.98 -7.49
N LEU A 133 -10.27 -13.80 -6.22
CA LEU A 133 -9.20 -12.88 -5.81
C LEU A 133 -7.84 -13.17 -6.49
N PRO A 134 -7.31 -14.41 -6.47
CA PRO A 134 -6.06 -14.71 -7.17
C PRO A 134 -6.13 -14.46 -8.68
N LEU A 135 -7.28 -14.71 -9.30
CA LEU A 135 -7.48 -14.50 -10.74
C LEU A 135 -7.54 -13.01 -11.07
N ALA A 136 -8.27 -12.23 -10.27
CA ALA A 136 -8.34 -10.78 -10.43
C ALA A 136 -6.93 -10.15 -10.33
N VAL A 137 -6.16 -10.51 -9.31
CA VAL A 137 -4.78 -10.02 -9.15
C VAL A 137 -3.86 -10.43 -10.29
N LYS A 138 -3.95 -11.69 -10.74
CA LYS A 138 -3.11 -12.22 -11.82
C LYS A 138 -3.30 -11.48 -13.15
N HIS A 139 -4.51 -11.00 -13.40
CA HIS A 139 -4.87 -10.31 -14.64
C HIS A 139 -4.88 -8.78 -14.52
N ALA A 140 -4.67 -8.25 -13.32
CA ALA A 140 -4.62 -6.82 -13.08
C ALA A 140 -3.36 -6.18 -13.69
N HIS A 141 -3.49 -4.94 -14.16
CA HIS A 141 -2.37 -4.12 -14.61
C HIS A 141 -1.65 -3.49 -13.38
N LEU A 142 -1.07 -4.34 -12.54
CA LEU A 142 -0.51 -4.00 -11.22
C LEU A 142 0.80 -4.75 -11.00
N ALA A 143 1.84 -4.04 -10.58
CA ALA A 143 3.12 -4.63 -10.23
C ALA A 143 3.80 -3.90 -9.07
N VAL A 144 4.50 -4.65 -8.22
CA VAL A 144 5.42 -4.09 -7.21
C VAL A 144 6.61 -3.43 -7.88
N ARG A 145 7.14 -2.36 -7.27
CA ARG A 145 8.38 -1.73 -7.71
C ARG A 145 9.57 -2.65 -7.53
N GLU A 146 10.57 -2.52 -8.39
CA GLU A 146 11.85 -3.17 -8.20
C GLU A 146 12.44 -2.77 -6.83
N GLY A 147 12.98 -3.76 -6.12
CA GLY A 147 13.48 -3.58 -4.76
C GLY A 147 12.46 -3.80 -3.65
N CYS A 148 11.17 -4.05 -3.95
CA CYS A 148 10.13 -4.25 -2.92
C CYS A 148 10.50 -5.41 -1.97
N GLN A 149 10.90 -6.57 -2.49
CA GLN A 149 11.40 -7.69 -1.67
C GLN A 149 12.59 -7.28 -0.79
N GLU A 150 13.50 -6.47 -1.30
CA GLU A 150 14.70 -6.08 -0.57
C GLU A 150 14.37 -5.15 0.60
N VAL A 151 13.40 -4.25 0.46
CA VAL A 151 12.88 -3.45 1.59
C VAL A 151 12.36 -4.37 2.70
N MET A 152 11.56 -5.40 2.34
CA MET A 152 11.05 -6.38 3.31
C MET A 152 12.18 -7.16 3.98
N ASP A 153 13.20 -7.57 3.21
CA ASP A 153 14.34 -8.31 3.75
C ASP A 153 15.22 -7.45 4.66
N LEU A 154 15.39 -6.15 4.35
CA LEU A 154 16.14 -5.21 5.20
C LEU A 154 15.47 -5.04 6.56
N SER A 155 14.13 -4.90 6.58
CA SER A 155 13.33 -4.90 7.80
C SER A 155 13.60 -6.16 8.64
N ALA A 156 13.52 -7.34 8.02
CA ALA A 156 13.70 -8.61 8.70
C ALA A 156 15.14 -8.81 9.24
N ARG A 157 16.16 -8.54 8.41
CA ARG A 157 17.57 -8.72 8.78
C ARG A 157 17.99 -7.91 10.00
N ALA A 158 17.34 -6.78 10.22
CA ALA A 158 17.67 -5.87 11.32
C ALA A 158 16.64 -5.82 12.44
N ALA A 159 15.61 -6.67 12.38
CA ALA A 159 14.50 -6.65 13.34
C ALA A 159 13.89 -5.25 13.52
N VAL A 160 13.76 -4.53 12.40
CA VAL A 160 13.09 -3.22 12.32
C VAL A 160 11.67 -3.46 11.82
N PRO A 161 10.63 -3.19 12.62
CA PRO A 161 9.25 -3.41 12.20
C PRO A 161 8.87 -2.51 11.04
N LEU A 162 8.18 -3.07 10.05
CA LEU A 162 7.62 -2.38 8.91
C LEU A 162 6.10 -2.51 8.93
N LEU A 163 5.43 -1.37 9.12
CA LEU A 163 4.00 -1.25 8.93
C LEU A 163 3.72 -0.83 7.49
N VAL A 164 3.09 -1.71 6.71
CA VAL A 164 2.44 -1.34 5.46
C VAL A 164 1.02 -0.87 5.79
N PHE A 165 0.82 0.44 5.80
CA PHE A 165 -0.47 1.06 6.11
C PHE A 165 -1.12 1.53 4.82
N SER A 166 -2.15 0.81 4.36
CA SER A 166 -2.78 1.04 3.06
C SER A 166 -4.28 1.33 3.18
N ALA A 167 -4.76 2.33 2.45
CA ALA A 167 -6.19 2.57 2.25
C ALA A 167 -6.83 1.61 1.20
N GLY A 168 -6.03 0.72 0.60
CA GLY A 168 -6.44 -0.28 -0.37
C GLY A 168 -7.18 -1.46 0.24
N ILE A 169 -6.97 -2.66 -0.30
CA ILE A 169 -7.58 -3.91 0.17
C ILE A 169 -6.47 -4.86 0.61
N ALA A 170 -6.48 -5.29 1.88
CA ALA A 170 -5.43 -6.12 2.47
C ALA A 170 -5.24 -7.44 1.69
N ASP A 171 -6.33 -8.12 1.36
CA ASP A 171 -6.29 -9.41 0.66
C ASP A 171 -5.73 -9.29 -0.76
N VAL A 172 -5.95 -8.15 -1.43
CA VAL A 172 -5.37 -7.87 -2.75
C VAL A 172 -3.87 -7.64 -2.63
N LEU A 173 -3.45 -6.80 -1.69
CA LEU A 173 -2.04 -6.53 -1.39
C LEU A 173 -1.29 -7.82 -1.05
N GLU A 174 -1.83 -8.64 -0.15
CA GLU A 174 -1.21 -9.90 0.28
C GLU A 174 -1.12 -10.90 -0.88
N GLU A 175 -2.14 -10.94 -1.73
CA GLU A 175 -2.15 -11.77 -2.93
C GLU A 175 -1.15 -11.28 -3.98
N VAL A 176 -0.97 -9.97 -4.15
CA VAL A 176 0.10 -9.38 -4.98
C VAL A 176 1.47 -9.81 -4.47
N CYS A 177 1.71 -9.68 -3.16
CA CYS A 177 2.94 -10.16 -2.52
C CYS A 177 3.17 -11.64 -2.82
N ARG A 178 2.13 -12.49 -2.63
CA ARG A 178 2.20 -13.93 -2.86
C ARG A 178 2.54 -14.29 -4.31
N GLN A 179 2.04 -13.52 -5.28
CA GLN A 179 2.24 -13.79 -6.71
C GLN A 179 3.56 -13.23 -7.25
N GLN A 180 4.00 -12.07 -6.77
CA GLN A 180 5.08 -11.30 -7.40
C GLN A 180 6.38 -11.27 -6.60
N LEU A 181 6.33 -11.46 -5.27
CA LEU A 181 7.54 -11.49 -4.46
C LEU A 181 8.15 -12.90 -4.43
N PRO A 182 9.49 -13.03 -4.52
CA PRO A 182 10.16 -14.33 -4.50
C PRO A 182 10.12 -15.02 -3.13
N ARG A 183 9.81 -14.28 -2.05
CA ARG A 183 9.67 -14.80 -0.68
C ARG A 183 8.40 -14.26 -0.03
N PRO A 184 7.82 -15.01 0.94
CA PRO A 184 6.70 -14.50 1.72
C PRO A 184 7.10 -13.27 2.53
N LEU A 185 6.10 -12.47 2.92
CA LEU A 185 6.31 -11.37 3.86
C LEU A 185 6.89 -11.92 5.18
N PRO A 186 8.01 -11.35 5.68
CA PRO A 186 8.58 -11.78 6.94
C PRO A 186 7.73 -11.28 8.12
N ASP A 187 7.87 -11.91 9.28
CA ASP A 187 7.10 -11.58 10.50
C ASP A 187 7.30 -10.14 11.00
N THR A 188 8.34 -9.44 10.54
CA THR A 188 8.57 -8.02 10.82
C THR A 188 7.70 -7.08 9.98
N VAL A 189 7.01 -7.59 8.96
CA VAL A 189 6.14 -6.82 8.08
C VAL A 189 4.69 -7.06 8.45
N HIS A 190 4.00 -5.96 8.77
CA HIS A 190 2.62 -5.99 9.21
C HIS A 190 1.77 -5.16 8.27
N VAL A 191 0.59 -5.66 7.92
CA VAL A 191 -0.35 -4.98 7.02
C VAL A 191 -1.53 -4.46 7.83
N VAL A 192 -1.78 -3.16 7.76
CA VAL A 192 -3.01 -2.52 8.23
C VAL A 192 -3.71 -1.92 7.02
N SER A 193 -4.86 -2.49 6.66
CA SER A 193 -5.66 -2.08 5.51
C SER A 193 -7.09 -2.62 5.63
N ASN A 194 -7.95 -2.33 4.64
CA ASN A 194 -9.32 -2.85 4.61
C ASN A 194 -9.30 -4.34 4.28
N ARG A 195 -9.57 -5.22 5.25
CA ARG A 195 -9.54 -6.67 5.06
C ARG A 195 -10.92 -7.21 4.73
N MET A 196 -11.00 -8.05 3.70
CA MET A 196 -12.21 -8.76 3.31
C MET A 196 -12.60 -9.81 4.34
N VAL A 197 -13.89 -9.87 4.66
CA VAL A 197 -14.49 -10.89 5.52
C VAL A 197 -15.35 -11.79 4.64
N PHE A 198 -14.97 -13.05 4.51
CA PHE A 198 -15.71 -14.04 3.73
C PHE A 198 -16.56 -14.94 4.65
N SER A 199 -17.69 -15.41 4.13
CA SER A 199 -18.54 -16.40 4.81
C SER A 199 -17.74 -17.67 5.15
N PRO A 200 -18.06 -18.34 6.27
CA PRO A 200 -17.51 -19.65 6.57
C PRO A 200 -17.79 -20.63 5.44
N VAL A 201 -16.81 -21.49 5.18
CA VAL A 201 -16.94 -22.68 4.35
C VAL A 201 -17.33 -23.80 5.31
N ALA A 202 -18.48 -24.45 5.13
CA ALA A 202 -18.84 -25.61 5.94
C ALA A 202 -17.77 -26.72 5.72
N ALA A 203 -17.33 -27.31 6.82
CA ALA A 203 -16.40 -28.43 6.74
C ALA A 203 -17.12 -29.59 6.04
N ALA A 204 -16.55 -30.09 4.93
CA ALA A 204 -17.03 -31.31 4.31
C ALA A 204 -17.13 -32.41 5.37
N SER A 205 -18.34 -32.90 5.62
CA SER A 205 -18.57 -33.94 6.59
C SER A 205 -17.83 -35.21 6.16
N PRO A 206 -17.18 -35.97 7.06
CA PRO A 206 -16.41 -37.18 6.70
C PRO A 206 -17.22 -38.29 6.02
N ALA A 207 -18.54 -38.14 5.92
CA ALA A 207 -19.47 -39.14 5.40
C ALA A 207 -19.40 -39.34 3.87
N ASP A 208 -18.83 -38.40 3.10
CA ASP A 208 -18.75 -38.50 1.63
C ASP A 208 -17.48 -39.17 1.09
N ALA A 209 -16.54 -39.60 1.96
CA ALA A 209 -15.31 -40.27 1.55
C ALA A 209 -15.50 -41.78 1.21
N GLY A 210 -16.73 -42.28 1.21
CA GLY A 210 -17.03 -43.72 1.25
C GLY A 210 -17.84 -44.28 0.09
N ALA A 211 -17.52 -43.97 -1.18
CA ALA A 211 -18.06 -44.75 -2.30
C ALA A 211 -17.21 -44.63 -3.58
N VAL A 212 -16.15 -45.44 -3.69
CA VAL A 212 -15.49 -45.73 -4.98
C VAL A 212 -15.97 -47.09 -5.51
N ARG A 213 -16.86 -47.02 -6.51
CA ARG A 213 -17.16 -47.84 -7.73
C ARG A 213 -16.87 -49.37 -7.78
N PRO A 214 -17.52 -50.07 -8.74
CA PRO A 214 -16.72 -50.40 -9.93
C PRO A 214 -17.39 -50.10 -11.28
N SER A 215 -16.49 -49.91 -12.24
CA SER A 215 -16.60 -49.58 -13.66
C SER A 215 -17.13 -50.71 -14.55
N VAL A 216 -17.79 -50.35 -15.66
CA VAL A 216 -17.73 -51.11 -16.93
C VAL A 216 -18.09 -50.24 -18.14
N GLY A 217 -17.28 -50.35 -19.21
CA GLY A 217 -17.71 -50.13 -20.60
C GLY A 217 -17.09 -48.94 -21.37
N ALA A 218 -16.21 -49.22 -22.32
CA ALA A 218 -15.52 -48.28 -23.23
C ALA A 218 -16.33 -48.02 -24.56
N PRO A 219 -15.74 -47.45 -25.64
CA PRO A 219 -15.68 -46.02 -25.98
C PRO A 219 -16.38 -45.68 -27.32
N GLN A 220 -16.73 -44.40 -27.58
CA GLN A 220 -16.93 -43.91 -28.96
C GLN A 220 -16.45 -42.46 -29.16
N ARG A 221 -15.90 -42.25 -30.37
CA ARG A 221 -15.28 -41.03 -30.93
C ARG A 221 -16.31 -39.96 -31.31
N GLY A 222 -15.90 -38.69 -31.26
CA GLY A 222 -16.44 -37.65 -32.17
C GLY A 222 -16.37 -36.20 -31.67
N GLY A 223 -15.38 -35.44 -32.17
CA GLY A 223 -15.59 -34.12 -32.79
C GLY A 223 -16.00 -32.88 -31.97
N ARG A 224 -15.17 -31.84 -32.17
CA ARG A 224 -15.39 -30.38 -32.03
C ARG A 224 -15.06 -29.75 -30.68
N GLY A 225 -14.11 -28.81 -30.74
CA GLY A 225 -13.74 -27.93 -29.65
C GLY A 225 -14.92 -27.06 -29.22
N GLY A 226 -15.26 -27.19 -27.95
CA GLY A 226 -15.89 -26.17 -27.15
C GLY A 226 -14.87 -25.72 -26.11
N LEU A 227 -14.87 -24.42 -25.80
CA LEU A 227 -14.23 -23.90 -24.59
C LEU A 227 -14.76 -24.73 -23.42
N GLU A 228 -13.88 -25.40 -22.69
CA GLU A 228 -14.25 -26.12 -21.48
C GLU A 228 -14.80 -25.10 -20.49
N GLU A 229 -16.12 -25.16 -20.24
CA GLU A 229 -16.69 -24.55 -19.04
C GLU A 229 -16.00 -25.19 -17.83
N PRO A 230 -15.65 -24.41 -16.80
CA PRO A 230 -15.03 -24.98 -15.62
C PRO A 230 -15.99 -26.01 -15.03
N SER A 231 -15.50 -27.25 -14.95
CA SER A 231 -16.20 -28.36 -14.32
C SER A 231 -16.71 -27.94 -12.94
N GLN A 232 -18.03 -28.05 -12.73
CA GLN A 232 -18.65 -28.00 -11.42
C GLN A 232 -18.06 -29.09 -10.52
N ALA A 233 -17.00 -28.76 -9.80
CA ALA A 233 -16.54 -29.48 -8.63
C ALA A 233 -16.83 -28.56 -7.43
N GLY A 234 -17.88 -28.89 -6.69
CA GLY A 234 -18.26 -28.18 -5.47
C GLY A 234 -17.15 -28.27 -4.43
N THR A 235 -16.35 -27.22 -4.33
CA THR A 235 -15.68 -26.82 -3.10
C THR A 235 -16.35 -25.55 -2.65
N GLU A 236 -16.98 -25.60 -1.50
CA GLU A 236 -17.64 -24.46 -0.88
C GLU A 236 -16.68 -23.25 -0.85
N ASP A 237 -17.01 -22.23 -1.62
CA ASP A 237 -16.19 -21.03 -1.82
C ASP A 237 -16.79 -19.88 -1.00
N GLY A 238 -15.97 -19.26 -0.15
CA GLY A 238 -16.42 -18.19 0.72
C GLY A 238 -16.88 -16.99 -0.11
N VAL A 239 -18.10 -16.49 0.16
CA VAL A 239 -18.62 -15.26 -0.44
C VAL A 239 -18.24 -14.09 0.45
N LEU A 240 -17.84 -12.97 -0.13
CA LEU A 240 -17.55 -11.74 0.61
C LEU A 240 -18.82 -11.24 1.30
N VAL A 241 -18.76 -11.07 2.63
CA VAL A 241 -19.89 -10.63 3.46
C VAL A 241 -19.62 -9.32 4.18
N GLY A 242 -18.38 -8.81 4.16
CA GLY A 242 -18.03 -7.58 4.84
C GLY A 242 -16.56 -7.20 4.67
N PHE A 243 -16.18 -6.09 5.30
CA PHE A 243 -14.80 -5.69 5.52
C PHE A 243 -14.59 -5.41 7.01
N THR A 244 -13.35 -5.48 7.48
CA THR A 244 -12.99 -5.14 8.87
C THR A 244 -13.15 -3.63 9.11
N GLU A 245 -13.54 -3.26 10.34
CA GLU A 245 -13.53 -1.87 10.81
C GLU A 245 -12.23 -1.57 11.59
N PRO A 246 -11.79 -0.29 11.64
CA PRO A 246 -12.34 0.84 10.91
C PRO A 246 -12.03 0.79 9.41
N VAL A 247 -12.87 1.44 8.60
CA VAL A 247 -12.58 1.64 7.16
C VAL A 247 -11.45 2.67 6.99
N PHE A 248 -10.46 2.32 6.16
CA PHE A 248 -9.37 3.22 5.76
C PHE A 248 -9.61 3.81 4.38
N HIS A 249 -9.39 5.11 4.26
CA HIS A 249 -9.37 5.90 3.03
C HIS A 249 -8.16 6.85 3.04
N VAL A 250 -7.91 7.53 1.93
CA VAL A 250 -6.70 8.37 1.72
C VAL A 250 -6.45 9.47 2.77
N PHE A 251 -7.43 9.85 3.59
CA PHE A 251 -7.30 10.94 4.57
C PHE A 251 -7.38 10.53 6.05
N ASN A 252 -7.56 9.23 6.37
CA ASN A 252 -7.71 8.78 7.76
C ASN A 252 -6.68 7.71 8.18
N LYS A 253 -5.62 7.51 7.39
CA LYS A 253 -4.51 6.62 7.74
C LYS A 253 -3.68 7.23 8.87
N ARG A 254 -3.99 6.88 10.11
CA ARG A 254 -3.31 7.38 11.31
C ARG A 254 -3.04 6.28 12.30
N ALA A 255 -1.81 6.18 12.81
CA ALA A 255 -1.46 5.15 13.79
C ALA A 255 -2.37 5.19 15.01
N GLU A 256 -2.76 6.39 15.49
CA GLU A 256 -3.69 6.59 16.62
C GLU A 256 -4.99 5.79 16.49
N SER A 257 -5.49 5.58 15.27
CA SER A 257 -6.74 4.86 15.01
C SER A 257 -6.64 3.35 15.22
N VAL A 258 -5.41 2.83 15.31
CA VAL A 258 -5.12 1.39 15.30
C VAL A 258 -4.15 0.95 16.40
N LEU A 259 -3.71 1.86 17.28
CA LEU A 259 -2.80 1.53 18.39
C LEU A 259 -3.35 0.40 19.28
N ASP A 260 -4.64 0.44 19.60
CA ASP A 260 -5.29 -0.51 20.51
C ASP A 260 -5.92 -1.72 19.80
N THR A 261 -5.99 -1.72 18.48
CA THR A 261 -6.75 -2.71 17.70
C THR A 261 -5.89 -3.54 16.76
N SER A 262 -4.77 -3.00 16.27
CA SER A 262 -3.89 -3.71 15.36
C SER A 262 -2.98 -4.67 16.12
N ALA A 263 -2.91 -5.91 15.63
CA ALA A 263 -1.96 -6.89 16.11
C ALA A 263 -0.50 -6.39 16.03
N TYR A 264 -0.20 -5.49 15.09
CA TYR A 264 1.11 -4.86 14.97
C TYR A 264 1.55 -4.17 16.26
N PHE A 265 0.77 -3.20 16.74
CA PHE A 265 1.13 -2.38 17.91
C PHE A 265 1.12 -3.18 19.22
N HIS A 266 0.44 -4.34 19.26
CA HIS A 266 0.53 -5.28 20.38
C HIS A 266 1.75 -6.21 20.31
N GLN A 267 2.29 -6.46 19.12
CA GLN A 267 3.44 -7.36 18.91
C GLN A 267 4.77 -6.63 18.99
N ILE A 268 4.79 -5.32 18.72
CA ILE A 268 6.00 -4.51 18.75
C ILE A 268 6.01 -3.56 19.93
N ASP A 269 7.20 -3.33 20.49
CA ASP A 269 7.42 -2.28 21.49
C ASP A 269 7.55 -0.92 20.78
N TYR A 270 6.44 -0.45 20.20
CA TYR A 270 6.42 0.78 19.40
C TYR A 270 6.77 2.03 20.21
N GLU A 271 6.55 1.99 21.53
CA GLU A 271 6.90 3.07 22.45
C GLU A 271 8.42 3.26 22.56
N GLN A 272 9.22 2.19 22.45
CA GLN A 272 10.69 2.28 22.39
C GLN A 272 11.20 2.66 20.99
N ARG A 273 10.36 2.55 19.95
CA ARG A 273 10.72 2.91 18.58
C ARG A 273 10.56 4.43 18.36
N LYS A 274 11.50 5.20 18.90
CA LYS A 274 11.51 6.68 18.87
C LYS A 274 11.83 7.29 17.51
N HIS A 275 12.16 6.50 16.49
CA HIS A 275 12.49 7.01 15.16
C HIS A 275 11.65 6.33 14.08
N ALA A 276 11.28 7.06 13.04
CA ALA A 276 10.56 6.50 11.90
C ALA A 276 11.09 6.94 10.53
N ILE A 277 11.01 6.02 9.56
CA ILE A 277 10.98 6.38 8.14
C ILE A 277 9.56 6.21 7.63
N LEU A 278 9.00 7.28 7.08
CA LEU A 278 7.68 7.29 6.48
C LEU A 278 7.82 7.42 4.96
N VAL A 279 7.21 6.51 4.21
CA VAL A 279 7.24 6.52 2.74
C VAL A 279 5.81 6.45 2.20
N GLY A 280 5.44 7.40 1.34
CA GLY A 280 4.12 7.44 0.70
C GLY A 280 4.14 8.27 -0.58
N ASP A 281 3.09 8.15 -1.39
CA ASP A 281 2.95 8.90 -2.65
C ASP A 281 1.99 10.09 -2.51
N SER A 282 1.22 10.16 -1.42
CA SER A 282 0.19 11.17 -1.21
C SER A 282 0.46 12.04 0.02
N LEU A 283 -0.12 13.25 0.03
CA LEU A 283 -0.08 14.10 1.22
C LEU A 283 -0.86 13.51 2.41
N GLY A 284 -1.80 12.59 2.15
CA GLY A 284 -2.52 11.87 3.20
C GLY A 284 -1.60 10.96 4.01
N ASP A 285 -0.54 10.45 3.39
CA ASP A 285 0.40 9.52 4.02
C ASP A 285 1.25 10.17 5.11
N LEU A 286 1.40 11.50 5.08
CA LEU A 286 2.11 12.26 6.11
C LEU A 286 1.54 12.07 7.51
N HIS A 287 0.30 11.59 7.60
CA HIS A 287 -0.45 11.33 8.82
C HIS A 287 -0.34 9.88 9.34
N MET A 288 0.33 8.97 8.62
CA MET A 288 0.47 7.57 9.06
C MET A 288 1.15 7.45 10.43
N SER A 289 2.01 8.39 10.78
CA SER A 289 2.69 8.45 12.08
C SER A 289 1.91 9.17 13.18
N ASP A 290 0.74 9.76 12.88
CA ASP A 290 -0.03 10.50 13.88
C ASP A 290 -0.45 9.56 15.02
N GLY A 291 -0.14 9.95 16.26
CA GLY A 291 -0.32 9.11 17.46
C GLY A 291 0.98 8.46 17.97
N LEU A 292 2.06 8.44 17.17
CA LEU A 292 3.35 7.93 17.61
C LEU A 292 4.20 9.02 18.27
N GLU A 293 4.81 8.69 19.41
CA GLU A 293 5.77 9.56 20.09
C GLU A 293 7.19 9.39 19.53
N LEU A 294 7.49 10.12 18.46
CA LEU A 294 8.77 10.06 17.75
C LEU A 294 9.69 11.23 18.15
N GLU A 295 10.97 10.93 18.38
CA GLU A 295 12.06 11.92 18.47
C GLU A 295 12.42 12.44 17.08
N GLU A 296 12.53 11.54 16.08
CA GLU A 296 12.87 11.91 14.70
C GLU A 296 12.04 11.14 13.69
N ILE A 297 11.70 11.81 12.59
CA ILE A 297 11.03 11.22 11.45
C ILE A 297 11.61 11.76 10.15
N ILE A 298 11.98 10.85 9.25
CA ILE A 298 12.31 11.18 7.86
C ILE A 298 11.11 10.79 7.00
N LYS A 299 10.59 11.76 6.25
CA LYS A 299 9.45 11.59 5.34
C LYS A 299 9.93 11.58 3.90
N VAL A 300 9.66 10.51 3.17
CA VAL A 300 9.98 10.34 1.75
C VAL A 300 8.69 10.29 0.94
N GLY A 301 8.54 11.23 0.01
CA GLY A 301 7.37 11.34 -0.87
C GLY A 301 7.69 10.85 -2.28
N LEU A 302 6.92 9.92 -2.83
CA LEU A 302 7.00 9.55 -4.25
C LEU A 302 6.07 10.43 -5.07
N LEU A 303 6.63 11.38 -5.81
CA LEU A 303 5.87 12.27 -6.69
C LEU A 303 5.83 11.69 -8.10
N ASN A 304 4.88 10.78 -8.30
CA ASN A 304 4.76 9.96 -9.49
C ASN A 304 4.23 10.70 -10.74
N ASP A 305 3.37 11.71 -10.55
CA ASP A 305 2.73 12.49 -11.61
C ASP A 305 2.73 13.99 -11.30
N ARG A 306 2.36 14.81 -12.30
CA ARG A 306 2.13 16.27 -12.13
C ARG A 306 3.25 16.97 -11.35
N VAL A 307 4.50 16.60 -11.64
CA VAL A 307 5.69 17.05 -10.91
C VAL A 307 5.76 18.58 -10.86
N GLU A 308 5.58 19.25 -12.00
CA GLU A 308 5.65 20.72 -12.09
C GLU A 308 4.61 21.42 -11.19
N GLU A 309 3.42 20.84 -11.05
CA GLU A 309 2.31 21.41 -10.27
C GLU A 309 2.47 21.17 -8.76
N ARG A 310 3.05 20.02 -8.38
CA ARG A 310 3.01 19.51 -7.00
C ARG A 310 4.34 19.56 -6.26
N LEU A 311 5.45 19.75 -6.98
CA LEU A 311 6.78 19.67 -6.39
C LEU A 311 7.00 20.67 -5.25
N ASP A 312 6.56 21.92 -5.39
CA ASP A 312 6.75 22.90 -4.32
C ASP A 312 6.04 22.46 -3.04
N GLU A 313 4.77 22.05 -3.13
CA GLU A 313 4.01 21.55 -1.98
C GLU A 313 4.66 20.30 -1.36
N TYR A 314 5.03 19.31 -2.19
CA TYR A 314 5.68 18.08 -1.70
C TYR A 314 7.01 18.39 -1.01
N SER A 315 7.84 19.25 -1.60
CA SER A 315 9.15 19.62 -1.04
C SER A 315 9.05 20.38 0.29
N GLN A 316 7.91 21.00 0.59
CA GLN A 316 7.65 21.65 1.88
C GLN A 316 7.22 20.66 2.97
N LYS A 317 6.70 19.50 2.59
CA LYS A 317 6.04 18.53 3.50
C LYS A 317 6.86 17.26 3.72
N PHE A 318 7.61 16.84 2.72
CA PHE A 318 8.52 15.69 2.76
C PHE A 318 9.97 16.17 2.89
N ASP A 319 10.78 15.42 3.62
CA ASP A 319 12.22 15.67 3.73
C ASP A 319 12.93 15.33 2.41
N VAL A 320 12.46 14.27 1.74
CA VAL A 320 12.94 13.81 0.44
C VAL A 320 11.76 13.60 -0.49
N VAL A 321 11.85 14.09 -1.72
CA VAL A 321 10.86 13.83 -2.79
C VAL A 321 11.56 13.09 -3.92
N LEU A 322 11.04 11.91 -4.27
CA LEU A 322 11.47 11.10 -5.40
C LEU A 322 10.58 11.40 -6.60
N LEU A 323 11.16 11.86 -7.71
CA LEU A 323 10.43 12.35 -8.87
C LEU A 323 10.25 11.27 -9.94
N GLY A 324 9.00 11.09 -10.38
CA GLY A 324 8.62 10.11 -11.38
C GLY A 324 8.34 8.74 -10.78
N ASP A 325 8.10 7.76 -11.67
CA ASP A 325 7.69 6.41 -11.30
C ASP A 325 8.87 5.41 -11.39
N GLY A 326 9.84 5.57 -10.48
CA GLY A 326 11.09 4.79 -10.45
C GLY A 326 11.04 3.53 -9.58
N ASP A 327 12.21 2.94 -9.32
CA ASP A 327 12.35 1.81 -8.40
C ASP A 327 12.49 2.27 -6.93
N LEU A 328 12.75 1.33 -6.01
CA LEU A 328 12.98 1.62 -4.59
C LEU A 328 14.47 1.79 -4.23
N THR A 329 15.36 1.99 -5.20
CA THR A 329 16.83 1.99 -4.98
C THR A 329 17.26 3.05 -3.96
N TYR A 330 16.73 4.27 -4.05
CA TYR A 330 17.06 5.33 -3.09
C TYR A 330 16.64 4.96 -1.66
N ILE A 331 15.42 4.42 -1.50
CA ILE A 331 14.89 4.01 -0.21
C ILE A 331 15.72 2.86 0.37
N ILE A 332 16.11 1.89 -0.44
CA ILE A 332 17.02 0.79 -0.05
C ILE A 332 18.37 1.32 0.42
N GLY A 333 18.95 2.29 -0.31
CA GLY A 333 20.21 2.94 0.09
C GLY A 333 20.08 3.64 1.45
N LEU A 334 19.02 4.45 1.63
CA LEU A 334 18.74 5.12 2.89
C LEU A 334 18.57 4.12 4.04
N LEU A 335 17.80 3.05 3.84
CA LEU A 335 17.60 2.02 4.86
C LEU A 335 18.92 1.32 5.18
N ARG A 336 19.76 1.02 4.20
CA ARG A 336 21.08 0.41 4.45
C ARG A 336 21.96 1.29 5.32
N GLU A 337 22.04 2.58 5.04
CA GLU A 337 22.83 3.53 5.84
C GLU A 337 22.33 3.66 7.29
N LEU A 338 21.02 3.56 7.51
CA LEU A 338 20.41 3.68 8.84
C LEU A 338 20.48 2.40 9.66
N ILE A 339 20.47 1.26 8.99
CA ILE A 339 20.32 -0.05 9.62
C ILE A 339 21.67 -0.76 9.76
N PHE A 340 22.57 -0.58 8.80
CA PHE A 340 23.88 -1.21 8.76
C PHE A 340 24.96 -0.13 8.81
N ASP A 341 25.66 -0.08 9.94
CA ASP A 341 26.84 0.78 10.11
C ASP A 341 27.96 0.19 9.23
N GLU A 342 28.08 0.61 7.96
CA GLU A 342 29.15 0.14 7.04
C GLU A 342 30.59 0.50 7.53
N GLY A 343 30.72 1.11 8.72
CA GLY A 343 32.00 1.41 9.38
C GLY A 343 32.31 0.66 10.66
N LYS A 344 31.46 -0.28 11.11
CA LYS A 344 31.71 -1.10 12.32
C LYS A 344 31.33 -2.56 12.12
N ASN A 345 32.15 -3.28 11.36
CA ASN A 345 32.47 -4.70 11.59
C ASN A 345 33.72 -5.08 10.82
#